data_AF-A0A1V3Q1X5-F1
#
_entry.id   AF-A0A1V3Q1X5-F1
#
_cell.length_a   1.000
_cell.length_b   1.000
_cell.length_c   1.000
_cell.angle_alpha   90.00
_cell.angle_beta   90.00
_cell.angle_gamma   90.00
#
_symmetry.space_group_name_H-M   'P 1'
#
loop_
_entity.id
_entity.type
_entity.pdbx_description
1 polymer ?
#
loop_
_entity_poly.entity_id
_entity_poly.type
_entity_poly.pdbx_seq_one_letter_code
_entity_poly.pdbx_strand_id
1 'polypeptide(L)'
;MKMEAKGGGFRMRITGAQTFGLIVYERGGRISLTDLGRQIIDSATERQARVSAFLTVELYAKVYEQFKGGPLPPQAGLERAIGTLGVGAKVRDRARQVLLRSAKQGGFFEAAADRLVKPSIKTDTGISQGQLDEKDNRDKGRSGGGGGNDDELHPLIRGLLQTLPAPGGVWGVSDRLDWLNMANSILKMIYKSGPNAGDINITIAQKEGGGTNG
;
A
#
# COMPACT_ATOMS: atom_id res chain seq x y z
N MET A 1 4.48 -31.65 -11.49
CA MET A 1 3.28 -31.97 -12.31
C MET A 1 3.66 -31.93 -13.78
N LYS A 2 3.60 -33.06 -14.49
CA LYS A 2 3.77 -33.12 -15.95
C LYS A 2 2.38 -32.97 -16.58
N MET A 3 2.16 -31.89 -17.33
CA MET A 3 0.86 -31.58 -17.95
C MET A 3 1.05 -31.53 -19.46
N GLU A 4 0.11 -32.12 -20.22
CA GLU A 4 0.20 -32.12 -21.69
C GLU A 4 -0.10 -30.73 -22.27
N ALA A 5 0.76 -30.28 -23.19
CA ALA A 5 0.67 -28.97 -23.83
C ALA A 5 -0.60 -28.75 -24.68
N LYS A 6 -1.35 -29.82 -25.00
CA LYS A 6 -2.62 -29.75 -25.72
C LYS A 6 -3.84 -30.02 -24.83
N GLY A 7 -3.63 -30.34 -23.55
CA GLY A 7 -4.70 -30.67 -22.61
C GLY A 7 -5.53 -29.45 -22.17
N GLY A 8 -6.78 -29.70 -21.75
CA GLY A 8 -7.68 -28.64 -21.27
C GLY A 8 -7.13 -27.85 -20.09
N GLY A 9 -6.40 -28.50 -19.17
CA GLY A 9 -5.76 -27.84 -18.03
C GLY A 9 -4.64 -26.86 -18.44
N PHE A 10 -3.88 -27.18 -19.49
CA PHE A 10 -2.88 -26.28 -20.04
C PHE A 10 -3.56 -25.04 -20.65
N ARG A 11 -4.56 -25.24 -21.51
CA ARG A 11 -5.34 -24.15 -22.12
C ARG A 11 -5.96 -23.20 -21.09
N MET A 12 -6.48 -23.74 -19.98
CA MET A 12 -7.02 -22.92 -18.89
C MET A 12 -5.94 -22.03 -18.24
N ARG A 13 -4.74 -22.56 -18.00
CA ARG A 13 -3.62 -21.77 -17.45
C ARG A 13 -3.18 -20.67 -18.40
N ILE A 14 -3.12 -20.99 -19.69
CA ILE A 14 -2.75 -20.00 -20.71
C ILE A 14 -3.82 -18.90 -20.80
N THR A 15 -5.11 -19.25 -20.83
CA THR A 15 -6.21 -18.25 -20.83
C THR A 15 -6.17 -17.36 -19.59
N GLY A 16 -5.87 -17.95 -18.43
CA GLY A 16 -5.68 -17.20 -17.18
C GLY A 16 -4.51 -16.22 -17.28
N ALA A 17 -3.33 -16.70 -17.70
CA ALA A 17 -2.14 -15.86 -17.87
C ALA A 17 -2.37 -14.71 -18.86
N GLN A 18 -3.12 -14.97 -19.94
CA GLN A 18 -3.53 -13.94 -20.90
C GLN A 18 -4.45 -12.89 -20.26
N THR A 19 -5.42 -13.31 -19.43
CA THR A 19 -6.35 -12.40 -18.73
C THR A 19 -5.61 -11.43 -17.81
N PHE A 20 -4.53 -11.89 -17.16
CA PHE A 20 -3.66 -11.05 -16.33
C PHE A 20 -2.59 -10.26 -17.13
N GLY A 21 -2.60 -10.37 -18.46
CA GLY A 21 -1.66 -9.66 -19.35
C GLY A 21 -0.22 -10.18 -19.30
N LEU A 22 0.01 -11.40 -18.81
CA LEU A 22 1.35 -11.97 -18.66
C LEU A 22 1.91 -12.52 -19.98
N ILE A 23 1.03 -12.85 -20.92
CA ILE A 23 1.38 -13.47 -22.18
C ILE A 23 0.55 -12.89 -23.32
N VAL A 24 1.06 -13.08 -24.53
CA VAL A 24 0.34 -12.85 -25.79
C VAL A 24 0.32 -14.13 -26.63
N TYR A 25 -0.78 -14.32 -27.34
CA TYR A 25 -0.89 -15.33 -28.38
C TYR A 25 -0.52 -14.72 -29.72
N GLU A 26 0.52 -15.26 -30.33
CA GLU A 26 0.95 -14.87 -31.67
C GLU A 26 0.24 -15.70 -32.74
N ARG A 27 0.19 -15.15 -33.96
CA ARG A 27 -0.28 -15.89 -35.13
C ARG A 27 0.59 -17.15 -35.31
N GLY A 28 -0.05 -18.30 -35.51
CA GLY A 28 0.65 -19.58 -35.63
C GLY A 28 0.75 -20.39 -34.33
N GLY A 29 0.09 -19.95 -33.24
CA GLY A 29 -0.02 -20.74 -32.00
C GLY A 29 1.18 -20.63 -31.07
N ARG A 30 2.07 -19.66 -31.31
CA ARG A 30 3.16 -19.31 -30.40
C ARG A 30 2.64 -18.50 -29.21
N ILE A 31 3.23 -18.73 -28.04
CA ILE A 31 2.93 -18.03 -26.80
C ILE A 31 4.20 -17.34 -26.35
N SER A 32 4.11 -16.03 -26.10
CA SER A 32 5.25 -15.19 -25.72
C SER A 32 4.93 -14.43 -24.45
N LEU A 33 5.93 -14.18 -23.60
CA LEU A 33 5.78 -13.35 -22.41
C LEU A 33 5.70 -11.87 -22.82
N THR A 34 4.81 -11.13 -22.16
CA THR A 34 4.83 -9.66 -22.18
C THR A 34 5.96 -9.14 -21.28
N ASP A 35 6.19 -7.82 -21.28
CA ASP A 35 7.10 -7.21 -20.29
C ASP A 35 6.66 -7.50 -18.86
N LEU A 36 5.34 -7.43 -18.61
CA LEU A 36 4.76 -7.79 -17.32
C LEU A 36 4.98 -9.27 -16.96
N GLY A 37 4.87 -10.16 -17.95
CA GLY A 37 5.18 -11.59 -17.78
C GLY A 37 6.67 -11.87 -17.51
N ARG A 38 7.58 -11.02 -17.99
CA ARG A 38 9.01 -11.09 -17.64
C ARG A 38 9.29 -10.54 -16.24
N GLN A 39 8.60 -9.48 -15.84
CA GLN A 39 8.75 -8.91 -14.49
C GLN A 39 8.20 -9.84 -13.41
N ILE A 40 7.12 -10.58 -13.68
CA ILE A 40 6.53 -11.45 -12.65
C ILE A 40 7.38 -12.67 -12.29
N ILE A 41 8.34 -13.05 -13.14
CA ILE A 41 9.26 -14.16 -12.89
C ILE A 41 10.58 -13.70 -12.24
N ASP A 42 10.86 -12.40 -12.26
CA ASP A 42 12.03 -11.81 -11.62
C ASP A 42 11.68 -11.45 -10.17
N SER A 43 12.41 -12.01 -9.20
CA SER A 43 12.13 -11.83 -7.77
C SER A 43 12.20 -10.37 -7.33
N ALA A 44 13.02 -9.54 -7.99
CA ALA A 44 13.14 -8.12 -7.67
C ALA A 44 11.89 -7.32 -8.07
N THR A 45 11.20 -7.75 -9.13
CA THR A 45 10.04 -7.04 -9.69
C THR A 45 8.71 -7.79 -9.52
N GLU A 46 8.75 -9.03 -9.02
CA GLU A 46 7.61 -9.94 -8.90
C GLU A 46 6.43 -9.30 -8.17
N ARG A 47 6.69 -8.66 -7.03
CA ARG A 47 5.63 -8.06 -6.21
C ARG A 47 4.92 -6.94 -6.96
N GLN A 48 5.67 -6.08 -7.66
CA GLN A 48 5.13 -4.98 -8.43
C GLN A 48 4.37 -5.50 -9.65
N ALA A 49 4.91 -6.53 -10.30
CA ALA A 49 4.26 -7.19 -11.43
C ALA A 49 2.94 -7.85 -11.02
N ARG A 50 2.83 -8.44 -9.83
CA ARG A 50 1.56 -8.98 -9.31
C ARG A 50 0.49 -7.91 -9.12
N VAL A 51 0.87 -6.73 -8.63
CA VAL A 51 -0.03 -5.56 -8.50
C VAL A 51 -0.50 -5.10 -9.88
N SER A 52 0.43 -4.91 -10.82
CA SER A 52 0.11 -4.49 -12.18
C SER A 52 -0.78 -5.51 -12.90
N ALA A 53 -0.48 -6.81 -12.77
CA ALA A 53 -1.28 -7.89 -13.34
C ALA A 53 -2.71 -7.92 -12.80
N PHE A 54 -2.90 -7.67 -11.50
CA PHE A 54 -4.23 -7.55 -10.92
C PHE A 54 -5.04 -6.42 -11.58
N LEU A 55 -4.43 -5.26 -11.80
CA LEU A 55 -5.09 -4.10 -12.40
C LEU A 55 -5.24 -4.21 -13.93
N THR A 56 -4.56 -5.15 -14.60
CA THR A 56 -4.81 -5.45 -16.03
C THR A 56 -6.21 -6.00 -16.26
N VAL A 57 -6.77 -6.72 -15.28
CA VAL A 57 -8.11 -7.27 -15.39
C VAL A 57 -9.13 -6.14 -15.23
N GLU A 58 -9.86 -5.82 -16.30
CA GLU A 58 -10.78 -4.67 -16.34
C GLU A 58 -11.78 -4.63 -15.18
N LEU A 59 -12.39 -5.78 -14.85
CA LEU A 59 -13.29 -5.90 -13.71
C LEU A 59 -12.62 -5.51 -12.39
N TYR A 60 -11.37 -5.95 -12.19
CA TYR A 60 -10.64 -5.73 -10.94
C TYR A 60 -10.21 -4.27 -10.82
N ALA A 61 -9.74 -3.67 -11.91
CA ALA A 61 -9.45 -2.24 -11.98
C ALA A 61 -10.69 -1.40 -11.62
N LYS A 62 -11.85 -1.70 -12.22
CA LYS A 62 -13.09 -0.96 -11.93
C LYS A 62 -13.53 -1.11 -10.47
N VAL A 63 -13.45 -2.30 -9.90
CA VAL A 63 -13.75 -2.52 -8.47
C VAL A 63 -12.75 -1.79 -7.58
N TYR A 64 -11.46 -1.84 -7.90
CA TYR A 64 -10.43 -1.10 -7.16
C TYR A 64 -10.72 0.40 -7.20
N GLU A 65 -10.95 0.98 -8.37
CA GLU A 65 -11.25 2.41 -8.53
C GLU A 65 -12.50 2.84 -7.75
N GLN A 66 -13.51 1.98 -7.68
CA GLN A 66 -14.74 2.27 -6.92
C GLN A 66 -14.53 2.27 -5.40
N PHE A 67 -13.60 1.47 -4.88
CA PHE A 67 -13.43 1.26 -3.42
C PHE A 67 -12.06 1.66 -2.88
N LYS A 68 -11.15 2.20 -3.71
CA LYS A 68 -9.83 2.66 -3.27
C LYS A 68 -10.00 3.77 -2.24
N GLY A 69 -9.28 3.66 -1.13
CA GLY A 69 -9.39 4.62 -0.03
C GLY A 69 -10.68 4.51 0.80
N GLY A 70 -11.50 3.46 0.62
CA GLY A 70 -12.69 3.19 1.45
C GLY A 70 -12.70 1.76 2.01
N PRO A 71 -13.52 1.46 3.03
CA PRO A 71 -13.80 0.07 3.42
C PRO A 71 -14.53 -0.66 2.30
N LEU A 72 -14.15 -1.92 2.08
CA LEU A 72 -14.86 -2.80 1.17
C LEU A 72 -16.27 -3.06 1.71
N PRO A 73 -17.29 -3.06 0.83
CA PRO A 73 -18.62 -3.44 1.24
C PRO A 73 -18.66 -4.91 1.66
N PRO A 74 -19.64 -5.31 2.50
CA PRO A 74 -19.91 -6.71 2.79
C PRO A 74 -20.12 -7.54 1.51
N GLN A 75 -20.00 -8.87 1.60
CA GLN A 75 -20.01 -9.77 0.43
C GLN A 75 -21.17 -9.50 -0.54
N ALA A 76 -22.40 -9.38 -0.04
CA ALA A 76 -23.59 -9.10 -0.85
C ALA A 76 -23.56 -7.70 -1.51
N GLY A 77 -22.89 -6.73 -0.89
CA GLY A 77 -22.68 -5.40 -1.48
C GLY A 77 -21.63 -5.42 -2.58
N LEU A 78 -20.51 -6.12 -2.36
CA LEU A 78 -19.46 -6.31 -3.36
C LEU A 78 -19.99 -7.07 -4.59
N GLU A 79 -20.81 -8.09 -4.36
CA GLU A 79 -21.51 -8.82 -5.42
C GLU A 79 -22.43 -7.91 -6.22
N ARG A 80 -23.23 -7.07 -5.57
CA ARG A 80 -24.08 -6.08 -6.27
C ARG A 80 -23.24 -5.16 -7.15
N ALA A 81 -22.13 -4.62 -6.64
CA ALA A 81 -21.23 -3.77 -7.42
C ALA A 81 -20.65 -4.51 -8.64
N ILE A 82 -20.12 -5.74 -8.45
CA ILE A 82 -19.64 -6.61 -9.53
C ILE A 82 -20.74 -6.87 -10.58
N GLY A 83 -21.99 -6.99 -10.13
CA GLY A 83 -23.16 -7.09 -10.98
C GLY A 83 -23.40 -5.87 -11.85
N THR A 84 -23.34 -4.68 -11.26
CA THR A 84 -23.46 -3.39 -11.98
C THR A 84 -22.36 -3.22 -13.02
N LEU A 85 -21.19 -3.84 -12.80
CA LEU A 85 -20.09 -3.86 -13.75
C LEU A 85 -20.26 -4.90 -14.89
N GLY A 86 -21.43 -5.54 -15.00
CA GLY A 86 -21.79 -6.41 -16.12
C GLY A 86 -21.61 -7.91 -15.86
N VAL A 87 -21.24 -8.32 -14.64
CA VAL A 87 -21.08 -9.74 -14.31
C VAL A 87 -22.44 -10.39 -14.03
N GLY A 88 -22.75 -11.42 -14.79
CA GLY A 88 -23.99 -12.19 -14.68
C GLY A 88 -24.20 -12.81 -13.29
N ALA A 89 -25.45 -12.83 -12.83
CA ALA A 89 -25.82 -13.27 -11.48
C ALA A 89 -25.27 -14.66 -11.10
N LYS A 90 -25.24 -15.60 -12.06
CA LYS A 90 -24.78 -16.98 -11.84
C LYS A 90 -23.29 -17.11 -11.51
N VAL A 91 -22.46 -16.15 -11.92
CA VAL A 91 -20.99 -16.22 -11.78
C VAL A 91 -20.41 -15.16 -10.84
N ARG A 92 -21.28 -14.31 -10.28
CA ARG A 92 -20.91 -13.16 -9.46
C ARG A 92 -20.22 -13.54 -8.14
N ASP A 93 -20.70 -14.55 -7.43
CA ASP A 93 -20.02 -15.05 -6.22
C ASP A 93 -18.62 -15.57 -6.56
N ARG A 94 -18.50 -16.39 -7.63
CA ARG A 94 -17.19 -16.86 -8.09
C ARG A 94 -16.27 -15.72 -8.49
N ALA A 95 -16.79 -14.71 -9.20
CA ALA A 95 -16.02 -13.52 -9.57
C ALA A 95 -15.53 -12.76 -8.34
N ARG A 96 -16.38 -12.58 -7.31
CA ARG A 96 -15.99 -12.00 -6.02
C ARG A 96 -14.86 -12.81 -5.36
N GLN A 97 -15.02 -14.13 -5.26
CA GLN A 97 -14.03 -14.99 -4.62
C GLN A 97 -12.66 -14.94 -5.33
N VAL A 98 -12.66 -14.99 -6.66
CA VAL A 98 -11.43 -14.91 -7.45
C VAL A 98 -10.81 -13.52 -7.32
N LEU A 99 -11.60 -12.44 -7.39
CA LEU A 99 -11.13 -11.08 -7.18
C LEU A 99 -10.43 -10.93 -5.82
N LEU A 100 -11.08 -11.35 -4.73
CA LEU A 100 -10.51 -11.22 -3.38
C LEU A 100 -9.24 -12.07 -3.23
N ARG A 101 -9.20 -13.28 -3.80
CA ARG A 101 -8.00 -14.12 -3.78
C ARG A 101 -6.86 -13.49 -4.57
N SER A 102 -7.14 -12.94 -5.75
CA SER A 102 -6.15 -12.27 -6.59
C SER A 102 -5.65 -10.98 -5.95
N ALA A 103 -6.54 -10.19 -5.32
CA ALA A 103 -6.17 -9.01 -4.55
C ALA A 103 -5.23 -9.37 -3.39
N LYS A 104 -5.52 -10.46 -2.67
CA LYS A 104 -4.63 -10.96 -1.62
C LYS A 104 -3.25 -11.36 -2.16
N GLN A 105 -3.19 -12.03 -3.31
CA GLN A 105 -1.92 -12.39 -3.96
C GLN A 105 -1.13 -11.17 -4.46
N GLY A 106 -1.84 -10.09 -4.84
CA GLY A 106 -1.23 -8.82 -5.20
C GLY A 106 -0.88 -7.94 -4.00
N GLY A 107 -1.10 -8.39 -2.76
CA GLY A 107 -0.77 -7.63 -1.55
C GLY A 107 -1.77 -6.52 -1.18
N PHE A 108 -2.94 -6.44 -1.84
CA PHE A 108 -3.87 -5.31 -1.66
C PHE A 108 -4.50 -5.20 -0.26
N PHE A 109 -4.36 -6.24 0.56
CA PHE A 109 -4.88 -6.32 1.94
C PHE A 109 -3.79 -6.24 3.02
N GLU A 110 -2.53 -6.02 2.64
CA GLU A 110 -1.42 -5.99 3.60
C GLU A 110 -1.46 -4.76 4.51
N ALA A 111 -1.91 -3.62 3.97
CA ALA A 111 -2.05 -2.38 4.76
C ALA A 111 -3.32 -2.37 5.62
N ALA A 112 -4.40 -3.00 5.16
CA ALA A 112 -5.67 -3.13 5.86
C ALA A 112 -6.47 -4.32 5.31
N ALA A 113 -7.00 -5.17 6.20
CA ALA A 113 -7.73 -6.38 5.79
C ALA A 113 -9.09 -6.09 5.15
N ASP A 114 -9.65 -4.91 5.41
CA ASP A 114 -10.98 -4.48 4.99
C ASP A 114 -10.96 -3.48 3.83
N ARG A 115 -9.80 -3.14 3.25
CA ARG A 115 -9.68 -2.13 2.19
C ARG A 115 -8.78 -2.63 1.05
N LEU A 116 -9.11 -2.26 -0.18
CA LEU A 116 -8.22 -2.49 -1.33
C LEU A 116 -7.22 -1.33 -1.42
N VAL A 117 -6.03 -1.52 -0.85
CA VAL A 117 -4.95 -0.52 -0.87
C VAL A 117 -3.88 -0.98 -1.85
N LYS A 118 -3.46 -0.10 -2.78
CA LYS A 118 -2.36 -0.42 -3.69
C LYS A 118 -1.07 -0.49 -2.87
N PRO A 119 -0.31 -1.60 -2.92
CA PRO A 119 0.93 -1.70 -2.16
C PRO A 119 1.99 -0.70 -2.66
N SER A 120 2.63 0.01 -1.73
CA SER A 120 3.82 0.81 -2.01
C SER A 120 5.05 -0.10 -1.95
N ILE A 121 5.54 -0.52 -3.11
CA ILE A 121 6.67 -1.43 -3.21
C ILE A 121 7.92 -0.58 -3.38
N LYS A 122 8.67 -0.41 -2.29
CA LYS A 122 10.04 0.10 -2.37
C LYS A 122 10.87 -1.00 -3.04
N THR A 123 11.36 -0.73 -4.23
CA THR A 123 12.33 -1.60 -4.88
C THR A 123 13.60 -1.56 -4.02
N ASP A 124 13.99 -2.67 -3.40
CA ASP A 124 15.27 -2.84 -2.70
C ASP A 124 16.45 -2.87 -3.69
N THR A 125 16.46 -1.96 -4.67
CA THR A 125 17.67 -1.62 -5.41
C THR A 125 18.45 -0.65 -4.56
N GLY A 126 19.32 -1.20 -3.71
CA GLY A 126 20.40 -0.44 -3.11
C GLY A 126 21.35 0.06 -4.19
N ILE A 127 21.02 1.19 -4.82
CA ILE A 127 21.98 2.09 -5.48
C ILE A 127 21.50 3.51 -5.24
N SER A 128 22.21 4.21 -4.35
CA SER A 128 22.23 5.67 -4.33
C SER A 128 22.75 6.17 -5.66
N GLN A 129 21.90 6.82 -6.45
CA GLN A 129 22.36 7.76 -7.47
C GLN A 129 21.49 9.01 -7.37
N GLY A 130 22.09 10.04 -6.75
CA GLY A 130 21.63 11.40 -6.90
C GLY A 130 21.98 11.95 -8.27
N GLN A 131 21.33 13.08 -8.59
CA GLN A 131 21.67 14.05 -9.62
C GLN A 131 21.35 13.59 -11.07
N LEU A 132 20.64 14.34 -11.91
CA LEU A 132 20.72 15.78 -12.17
C LEU A 132 19.38 16.37 -12.63
N ASP A 133 19.21 17.64 -12.28
CA ASP A 133 18.32 18.61 -12.91
C ASP A 133 18.51 18.65 -14.43
N GLU A 134 17.40 18.74 -15.18
CA GLU A 134 17.40 19.62 -16.36
C GLU A 134 16.03 20.29 -16.53
N LYS A 135 16.06 21.61 -16.40
CA LYS A 135 14.97 22.52 -16.70
C LYS A 135 14.75 22.53 -18.22
N ASP A 136 13.51 22.35 -18.68
CA ASP A 136 13.03 23.18 -19.78
C ASP A 136 11.62 23.69 -19.49
N ASN A 137 11.48 24.98 -19.73
CA ASN A 137 10.43 25.86 -19.31
C ASN A 137 9.65 26.24 -20.57
N ARG A 138 8.45 25.66 -20.78
CA ARG A 138 7.47 26.22 -21.71
C ARG A 138 6.07 26.25 -21.10
N ASP A 139 5.85 27.39 -20.47
CA ASP A 139 4.61 28.13 -20.28
C ASP A 139 3.45 27.80 -21.24
N LYS A 140 2.30 27.39 -20.67
CA LYS A 140 0.98 27.98 -20.93
C LYS A 140 -0.13 27.30 -20.10
N GLY A 141 -0.51 27.97 -19.02
CA GLY A 141 -1.89 28.33 -18.71
C GLY A 141 -2.92 27.24 -18.36
N ARG A 142 -3.36 27.31 -17.09
CA ARG A 142 -4.76 27.53 -16.65
C ARG A 142 -5.39 26.39 -15.82
N SER A 143 -5.49 26.68 -14.52
CA SER A 143 -6.63 26.41 -13.63
C SER A 143 -6.80 25.02 -12.98
N GLY A 144 -6.48 24.97 -11.68
CA GLY A 144 -7.48 24.59 -10.67
C GLY A 144 -7.22 23.33 -9.84
N GLY A 145 -7.14 23.49 -8.53
CA GLY A 145 -7.53 22.46 -7.54
C GLY A 145 -6.39 21.82 -6.77
N GLY A 146 -6.00 22.45 -5.65
CA GLY A 146 -5.05 21.89 -4.69
C GLY A 146 -5.62 20.67 -3.94
N GLY A 147 -4.84 19.59 -3.92
CA GLY A 147 -4.99 18.46 -3.01
C GLY A 147 -3.62 18.19 -2.39
N GLY A 148 -3.46 18.56 -1.12
CA GLY A 148 -2.21 18.41 -0.38
C GLY A 148 -1.81 16.94 -0.23
N ASN A 149 -0.53 16.68 -0.49
CA ASN A 149 0.17 15.44 -0.18
C ASN A 149 0.04 15.14 1.33
N ASP A 150 -0.66 14.05 1.67
CA ASP A 150 -0.57 13.38 2.97
C ASP A 150 0.35 12.15 2.84
N ASP A 151 1.44 12.33 2.10
CA ASP A 151 2.55 11.39 1.96
C ASP A 151 3.72 11.87 2.84
N GLU A 152 4.33 10.91 3.53
CA GLU A 152 5.61 11.00 4.25
C GLU A 152 5.62 11.50 5.71
N LEU A 153 4.77 10.93 6.58
CA LEU A 153 5.19 10.81 7.99
C LEU A 153 6.38 9.82 8.08
N HIS A 154 7.52 10.30 8.63
CA HIS A 154 8.72 9.50 8.79
C HIS A 154 8.43 8.20 9.57
N PRO A 155 8.96 7.02 9.18
CA PRO A 155 8.61 5.73 9.78
C PRO A 155 8.76 5.67 11.30
N LEU A 156 9.76 6.34 11.86
CA LEU A 156 9.96 6.42 13.32
C LEU A 156 8.92 7.29 14.01
N ILE A 157 8.44 8.36 13.37
CA ILE A 157 7.35 9.18 13.88
C ILE A 157 6.06 8.37 13.86
N ARG A 158 5.82 7.60 12.79
CA ARG A 158 4.69 6.67 12.74
C ARG A 158 4.78 5.60 13.84
N GLY A 159 5.95 4.99 14.03
CA GLY A 159 6.17 3.98 15.08
C GLY A 159 5.95 4.55 16.48
N LEU A 160 6.46 5.76 16.75
CA LEU A 160 6.23 6.47 18.01
C LEU A 160 4.74 6.73 18.27
N LEU A 161 3.96 7.10 17.24
CA LEU A 161 2.52 7.29 17.39
C LEU A 161 1.78 5.97 17.64
N GLN A 162 2.28 4.85 17.14
CA GLN A 162 1.71 3.53 17.39
C GLN A 162 1.94 3.03 18.82
N THR A 163 2.93 3.56 19.53
CA THR A 163 3.19 3.19 20.93
C THR A 163 2.33 3.98 21.93
N LEU A 164 1.50 4.92 21.45
CA LEU A 164 0.57 5.64 22.31
C LEU A 164 -0.52 4.68 22.86
N PRO A 165 -0.82 4.73 24.17
CA PRO A 165 -1.95 4.00 24.71
C PRO A 165 -3.27 4.56 24.18
N ALA A 166 -4.33 3.75 24.26
CA ALA A 166 -5.66 4.16 23.83
C ALA A 166 -6.13 5.44 24.57
N PRO A 167 -6.82 6.37 23.90
CA PRO A 167 -7.38 7.56 24.56
C PRO A 167 -8.26 7.19 25.74
N GLY A 168 -8.05 7.82 26.89
CA GLY A 168 -8.77 7.54 28.14
C GLY A 168 -8.24 6.32 28.92
N GLY A 169 -7.22 5.62 28.42
CA GLY A 169 -6.53 4.56 29.15
C GLY A 169 -5.66 5.09 30.29
N VAL A 170 -5.40 4.24 31.29
CA VAL A 170 -4.43 4.54 32.35
C VAL A 170 -3.02 4.54 31.74
N TRP A 171 -2.34 5.68 31.82
CA TRP A 171 -0.97 5.83 31.34
C TRP A 171 -0.09 6.31 32.49
N GLY A 172 0.84 5.47 32.96
CA GLY A 172 1.69 5.76 34.10
C GLY A 172 2.61 6.96 33.86
N VAL A 173 2.97 7.68 34.93
CA VAL A 173 3.85 8.86 34.82
C VAL A 173 5.26 8.47 34.34
N SER A 174 5.77 7.32 34.79
CA SER A 174 7.05 6.76 34.29
C SER A 174 6.98 6.45 32.80
N ASP A 175 5.93 5.74 32.36
CA ASP A 175 5.75 5.37 30.95
C ASP A 175 5.59 6.59 30.03
N ARG A 176 4.97 7.67 30.53
CA ARG A 176 4.89 8.95 29.82
C ARG A 176 6.27 9.58 29.63
N LEU A 177 7.08 9.56 30.69
CA LEU A 177 8.45 10.09 30.64
C LEU A 177 9.30 9.30 29.65
N ASP A 178 9.24 7.96 29.69
CA ASP A 178 9.97 7.08 28.78
C ASP A 178 9.55 7.32 27.32
N TRP A 179 8.24 7.44 27.08
CA TRP A 179 7.72 7.75 25.74
C TRP A 179 8.18 9.12 25.23
N LEU A 180 8.16 10.16 26.07
CA LEU A 180 8.62 11.50 25.69
C LEU A 180 10.14 11.55 25.45
N ASN A 181 10.93 10.79 26.20
CA ASN A 181 12.37 10.64 25.97
C ASN A 181 12.67 9.94 24.65
N MET A 182 11.89 8.90 24.31
CA MET A 182 11.96 8.23 23.02
C MET A 182 11.59 9.18 21.87
N ALA A 183 10.52 9.96 22.04
CA ALA A 183 10.12 10.98 21.08
C ALA A 183 11.24 11.99 20.82
N ASN A 184 11.83 12.53 21.88
CA ASN A 184 12.94 13.49 21.80
C ASN A 184 14.15 12.89 21.05
N SER A 185 14.52 11.63 21.34
CA SER A 185 15.61 10.92 20.67
C SER A 185 15.35 10.74 19.17
N ILE A 186 14.13 10.35 18.80
CA ILE A 186 13.72 10.21 17.38
C ILE A 186 13.81 11.56 16.66
N LEU A 187 13.30 12.63 17.28
CA LEU A 187 13.34 13.98 16.70
C LEU A 187 14.77 14.48 16.51
N LYS A 188 15.67 14.27 17.48
CA LYS A 188 17.10 14.60 17.36
C LYS A 188 17.78 13.86 16.21
N MET A 189 17.36 12.63 15.93
CA MET A 189 17.96 11.83 14.86
C MET A 189 17.49 12.25 13.47
N ILE A 190 16.21 12.62 13.31
CA ILE A 190 15.63 12.89 11.98
C ILE A 190 15.70 14.37 11.59
N TYR A 191 15.78 15.28 12.55
CA TYR A 191 15.85 16.72 12.30
C TYR A 191 17.23 17.27 12.67
N LYS A 192 17.82 18.06 11.77
CA LYS A 192 19.10 18.71 12.04
C LYS A 192 18.94 19.77 13.12
N SER A 193 19.78 19.67 14.14
CA SER A 193 19.93 20.71 15.16
C SER A 193 20.42 22.02 14.54
N GLY A 194 19.73 23.12 14.84
CA GLY A 194 20.16 24.46 14.44
C GLY A 194 21.41 24.94 15.20
N PRO A 195 22.00 26.09 14.81
CA PRO A 195 23.26 26.60 15.37
C PRO A 195 23.24 26.85 16.89
N ASN A 196 22.05 26.99 17.49
CA ASN A 196 21.83 27.23 18.92
C ASN A 196 21.07 26.07 19.59
N ALA A 197 21.22 24.83 19.11
CA ALA A 197 20.49 23.70 19.67
C ALA A 197 20.96 23.39 21.10
N GLY A 198 20.14 23.75 22.09
CA GLY A 198 20.29 23.29 23.46
C GLY A 198 19.75 21.87 23.64
N ASP A 199 20.17 21.19 24.69
CA ASP A 199 19.64 19.87 25.04
C ASP A 199 18.30 19.99 25.77
N ILE A 200 17.29 19.29 25.24
CA ILE A 200 16.00 19.13 25.91
C ILE A 200 16.15 18.11 27.03
N ASN A 201 15.96 18.55 28.27
CA ASN A 201 15.84 17.72 29.46
C ASN A 201 14.39 17.67 29.92
N ILE A 202 13.84 16.45 30.07
CA ILE A 202 12.46 16.23 30.48
C ILE A 202 12.47 15.72 31.92
N THR A 203 11.85 16.46 32.84
CA THR A 203 11.78 16.11 34.27
C THR A 203 10.33 16.07 34.76
N ILE A 204 10.06 15.20 35.73
CA ILE A 204 8.77 15.16 36.42
C ILE A 204 8.85 16.13 37.60
N ALA A 205 8.05 17.20 37.58
CA ALA A 205 7.86 18.03 38.76
C ALA A 205 6.88 17.33 39.73
N GLN A 206 7.32 17.09 40.95
CA GLN A 206 6.42 16.74 42.04
C GLN A 206 5.48 17.92 42.28
N LYS A 207 4.18 17.67 42.33
CA LYS A 207 3.22 18.67 42.80
C LYS A 207 3.51 18.87 44.28
N GLU A 208 4.10 20.01 44.64
CA GLU A 208 4.17 20.45 46.04
C GLU A 208 2.74 20.49 46.57
N GLY A 209 2.39 19.46 47.34
CA GLY A 209 1.22 19.50 48.20
C GLY A 209 1.50 20.56 49.24
N GLY A 210 0.90 21.73 49.03
CA GLY A 210 0.86 22.81 50.02
C GLY A 210 0.48 22.24 51.37
N GLY A 211 1.40 22.38 52.32
CA GLY A 211 1.08 22.25 53.72
C GLY A 211 0.03 23.30 54.06
N THR A 212 -1.18 22.87 54.38
CA THR A 212 -2.03 23.62 55.30
C THR A 212 -1.70 23.11 56.70
N ASN A 213 -0.73 23.78 57.33
CA ASN A 213 -0.72 23.96 58.78
C ASN A 213 -1.88 24.88 59.14
N GLY A 214 -2.65 24.52 60.18
CA GLY A 214 -3.68 25.36 60.79
C GLY A 214 -4.97 24.61 61.01
#